data_AF-A0A2V9ITI7-F1
#
_entry.id   AF-A0A2V9ITI7-F1
#
_cell.length_a   1.000
_cell.length_b   1.000
_cell.length_c   1.000
_cell.angle_alpha   90.00
_cell.angle_beta   90.00
_cell.angle_gamma   90.00
#
_symmetry.space_group_name_H-M   'P 1'
#
loop_
_entity.id
_entity.type
_entity.pdbx_description
1 polymer ?
#
loop_
_entity_poly.entity_id
_entity_poly.type
_entity_poly.pdbx_seq_one_letter_code
_entity_poly.pdbx_strand_id
1 'polypeptide(L)'
;VDLQNEAGSPTLRLTAKDPGLAGESIRAVVTYNGPQPEVTFNIDLFRWQIDSTGKRTKTEAETWKNLSMDTNSPAFAVDFLNQNSKLVDAQDLGVGAVTGFSLSGRPVPDSGVFAADWGPLLGSAATTNRFKISVNGTPYVDVDLSTVVVGTEGATAAAIVNTIQTAFSNAGIPGITVAVTFPASAGSGAKRMRIAPGAGTGDVFIRPGTQLGTQRDLAIPLMLGTALGGLEVSGNADRRPAPNGITFRAADPVHLNEFADLSQVAPVSITLDAIHPNGTFSPISINLAPPAPTPTVLTVPGARFFVDANASSPNGNSDGVREKLAIIAGRINTFLPGAPLTFKWKAEVWGSRLAIMPADIGDNFLSASFAFVPALAAAAFTHNVQTYSVGADGLSVGRQTSAGGPASDGTAPLASDYDAAYDVIDKEVDLFNLMILPPDAAVPVQSLYGLASVFCQKRRAFLLMDAPSSWTNAQQASTGVAALRVGLVK
;
A
#
# COMPACT_ATOMS: atom_id res chain seq x y z
N VAL A 1 14.19 -6.74 -2.91
CA VAL A 1 13.67 -6.22 -1.64
C VAL A 1 12.49 -7.06 -1.22
N ASP A 2 12.36 -7.42 0.06
CA ASP A 2 11.13 -8.06 0.54
C ASP A 2 10.29 -7.02 1.24
N LEU A 3 9.08 -6.84 0.76
CA LEU A 3 8.08 -6.01 1.41
C LEU A 3 7.42 -6.84 2.50
N GLN A 4 7.35 -6.27 3.71
CA GLN A 4 6.73 -6.89 4.86
C GLN A 4 5.26 -6.45 4.99
N ASN A 5 4.43 -7.30 5.58
CA ASN A 5 3.08 -6.93 5.98
C ASN A 5 3.07 -6.00 7.21
N GLU A 6 1.89 -5.56 7.66
CA GLU A 6 1.78 -4.64 8.80
C GLU A 6 2.33 -5.21 10.12
N ALA A 7 2.34 -6.54 10.25
CA ALA A 7 2.92 -7.28 11.37
C ALA A 7 4.45 -7.50 11.26
N GLY A 8 5.08 -7.11 10.16
CA GLY A 8 6.53 -7.23 9.94
C GLY A 8 6.98 -8.54 9.28
N SER A 9 6.06 -9.42 8.87
CA SER A 9 6.40 -10.65 8.14
C SER A 9 6.65 -10.35 6.66
N PRO A 10 7.79 -10.79 6.07
CA PRO A 10 8.04 -10.68 4.64
C PRO A 10 6.95 -11.39 3.82
N THR A 11 6.37 -10.72 2.83
CA THR A 11 5.22 -11.25 2.10
C THR A 11 5.32 -11.16 0.58
N LEU A 12 5.90 -10.08 0.05
CA LEU A 12 6.07 -9.89 -1.39
C LEU A 12 7.51 -9.47 -1.67
N ARG A 13 8.26 -10.31 -2.37
CA ARG A 13 9.58 -9.96 -2.88
C ARG A 13 9.45 -9.28 -4.23
N LEU A 14 10.08 -8.12 -4.36
CA LEU A 14 10.30 -7.45 -5.64
C LEU A 14 11.77 -7.54 -6.03
N THR A 15 12.02 -7.97 -7.27
CA THR A 15 13.33 -8.12 -7.88
C THR A 15 13.39 -7.24 -9.11
N ALA A 16 14.41 -6.38 -9.23
CA ALA A 16 14.59 -5.56 -10.42
C ALA A 16 14.86 -6.45 -11.64
N LYS A 17 14.24 -6.11 -12.78
CA LYS A 17 14.52 -6.78 -14.08
C LYS A 17 15.84 -6.32 -14.68
N ASP A 18 16.18 -5.05 -14.48
CA ASP A 18 17.47 -4.49 -14.90
C ASP A 18 18.55 -4.77 -13.84
N PRO A 19 19.73 -5.27 -14.25
CA PRO A 19 20.85 -5.46 -13.34
C PRO A 19 21.50 -4.13 -12.94
N GLY A 20 22.41 -4.20 -11.95
CA GLY A 20 23.30 -3.09 -11.62
C GLY A 20 22.60 -1.87 -11.00
N LEU A 21 23.24 -0.71 -11.14
CA LEU A 21 22.80 0.56 -10.56
C LEU A 21 21.45 1.02 -11.11
N ALA A 22 21.12 0.60 -12.34
CA ALA A 22 19.79 0.77 -12.88
C ALA A 22 18.79 0.10 -11.92
N GLY A 23 18.84 -1.21 -11.71
CA GLY A 23 17.91 -1.92 -10.81
C GLY A 23 17.77 -1.26 -9.42
N GLU A 24 18.89 -0.83 -8.83
CA GLU A 24 18.96 -0.18 -7.51
C GLU A 24 18.17 1.15 -7.44
N SER A 25 17.97 1.85 -8.56
CA SER A 25 17.24 3.13 -8.60
C SER A 25 15.72 2.99 -8.53
N ILE A 26 15.17 1.76 -8.62
CA ILE A 26 13.74 1.52 -8.59
C ILE A 26 13.19 1.75 -7.19
N ARG A 27 12.03 2.38 -7.09
CA ARG A 27 11.26 2.58 -5.88
C ARG A 27 9.87 2.00 -6.02
N ALA A 28 9.31 1.57 -4.89
CA ALA A 28 7.94 1.10 -4.80
C ALA A 28 7.17 1.88 -3.73
N VAL A 29 5.91 2.21 -4.01
CA VAL A 29 4.97 2.79 -3.05
C VAL A 29 3.71 1.94 -3.02
N VAL A 30 3.39 1.42 -1.83
CA VAL A 30 2.20 0.64 -1.55
C VAL A 30 1.16 1.53 -0.88
N THR A 31 -0.06 1.53 -1.41
CA THR A 31 -1.21 2.21 -0.80
C THR A 31 -2.42 1.30 -0.77
N TYR A 32 -3.31 1.47 0.22
CA TYR A 32 -4.60 0.75 0.26
C TYR A 32 -5.76 1.65 -0.20
N ASN A 33 -5.46 2.69 -0.99
CA ASN A 33 -6.47 3.59 -1.52
C ASN A 33 -7.31 2.88 -2.59
N GLY A 34 -8.52 2.47 -2.24
CA GLY A 34 -9.43 1.83 -3.18
C GLY A 34 -10.77 1.49 -2.54
N PRO A 35 -11.68 0.87 -3.30
CA PRO A 35 -13.01 0.50 -2.81
C PRO A 35 -13.00 -0.54 -1.68
N GLN A 36 -11.94 -1.36 -1.58
CA GLN A 36 -11.79 -2.41 -0.56
C GLN A 36 -10.40 -2.40 0.09
N PRO A 37 -10.10 -1.41 0.96
CA PRO A 37 -8.78 -1.21 1.56
C PRO A 37 -8.25 -2.37 2.40
N GLU A 38 -9.10 -3.31 2.82
CA GLU A 38 -8.72 -4.50 3.61
C GLU A 38 -8.64 -5.78 2.77
N VAL A 39 -8.79 -5.66 1.45
CA VAL A 39 -8.77 -6.78 0.49
C VAL A 39 -7.70 -6.56 -0.56
N THR A 40 -7.62 -5.36 -1.12
CA THR A 40 -6.71 -5.02 -2.21
C THR A 40 -5.69 -3.97 -1.79
N PHE A 41 -4.70 -3.76 -2.65
CA PHE A 41 -3.70 -2.72 -2.51
C PHE A 41 -3.26 -2.22 -3.90
N ASN A 42 -2.55 -1.11 -3.93
CA ASN A 42 -1.95 -0.58 -5.15
C ASN A 42 -0.42 -0.58 -4.99
N ILE A 43 0.30 -0.69 -6.10
CA ILE A 43 1.73 -0.43 -6.17
C ILE A 43 1.98 0.63 -7.24
N ASP A 44 2.69 1.69 -6.87
CA ASP A 44 3.39 2.57 -7.81
C ASP A 44 4.87 2.17 -7.85
N LEU A 45 5.39 1.87 -9.03
CA LEU A 45 6.81 1.62 -9.31
C LEU A 45 7.36 2.78 -10.13
N PHE A 46 8.59 3.21 -9.86
CA PHE A 46 9.24 4.25 -10.66
C PHE A 46 10.74 4.29 -10.38
N ARG A 47 11.48 4.99 -11.23
CA ARG A 47 12.88 5.34 -10.99
C ARG A 47 12.99 6.79 -10.59
N TRP A 48 13.99 7.11 -9.76
CA TRP A 48 14.39 8.49 -9.54
C TRP A 48 15.48 8.90 -10.51
N GLN A 49 15.29 10.03 -11.19
CA GLN A 49 16.30 10.65 -12.02
C GLN A 49 16.46 12.12 -11.64
N ILE A 50 17.69 12.62 -11.71
CA ILE A 50 17.97 14.05 -11.57
C ILE A 50 17.80 14.69 -12.96
N ASP A 51 16.90 15.66 -13.07
CA ASP A 51 16.72 16.42 -14.31
C ASP A 51 17.83 17.45 -14.53
N SER A 52 17.82 18.13 -15.68
CA SER A 52 18.81 19.16 -16.04
C SER A 52 18.81 20.38 -15.09
N THR A 53 17.79 20.51 -14.24
CA THR A 53 17.69 21.57 -13.22
C THR A 53 18.19 21.12 -11.85
N GLY A 54 18.65 19.87 -11.73
CA GLY A 54 19.10 19.28 -10.46
C GLY A 54 17.96 18.75 -9.60
N LYS A 55 16.73 18.72 -10.11
CA LYS A 55 15.56 18.26 -9.35
C LYS A 55 15.35 16.76 -9.54
N ARG A 56 15.03 16.08 -8.44
CA ARG A 56 14.62 14.66 -8.47
C ARG A 56 13.24 14.54 -9.11
N THR A 57 13.13 13.78 -10.18
CA THR A 57 11.90 13.53 -10.93
C THR A 57 11.68 12.03 -11.07
N LYS A 58 10.41 11.62 -11.08
CA LYS A 58 10.04 10.22 -11.30
C LYS A 58 10.09 9.94 -12.80
N THR A 59 10.79 8.88 -13.19
CA THR A 59 10.84 8.37 -14.57
C THR A 59 10.38 6.91 -14.60
N GLU A 60 9.94 6.45 -15.77
CA GLU A 60 9.47 5.07 -15.98
C GLU A 60 8.38 4.64 -14.98
N ALA A 61 7.46 5.54 -14.65
CA ALA A 61 6.44 5.27 -13.64
C ALA A 61 5.38 4.26 -14.14
N GLU A 62 5.11 3.24 -13.33
CA GLU A 62 4.05 2.26 -13.50
C GLU A 62 3.11 2.33 -12.28
N THR A 63 1.80 2.41 -12.51
CA THR A 63 0.80 2.43 -11.45
C THR A 63 -0.16 1.26 -11.62
N TRP A 64 -0.18 0.37 -10.64
CA TRP A 64 -1.02 -0.82 -10.62
C TRP A 64 -2.01 -0.73 -9.47
N LYS A 65 -3.30 -0.81 -9.78
CA LYS A 65 -4.38 -0.61 -8.80
C LYS A 65 -5.17 -1.87 -8.53
N ASN A 66 -5.67 -1.99 -7.30
CA ASN A 66 -6.53 -3.08 -6.85
C ASN A 66 -5.89 -4.48 -7.02
N LEU A 67 -4.58 -4.58 -6.82
CA LEU A 67 -3.88 -5.86 -6.74
C LEU A 67 -4.35 -6.65 -5.50
N SER A 68 -4.30 -7.97 -5.60
CA SER A 68 -4.69 -8.90 -4.55
C SER A 68 -3.54 -9.86 -4.22
N MET A 69 -3.53 -10.40 -3.00
CA MET A 69 -2.67 -11.52 -2.62
C MET A 69 -3.43 -12.85 -2.54
N ASP A 70 -4.68 -12.88 -3.00
CA ASP A 70 -5.41 -14.11 -3.26
C ASP A 70 -4.91 -14.75 -4.57
N THR A 71 -4.39 -15.97 -4.48
CA THR A 71 -3.85 -16.74 -5.62
C THR A 71 -4.92 -17.13 -6.64
N ASN A 72 -6.20 -17.09 -6.27
CA ASN A 72 -7.32 -17.35 -7.18
C ASN A 72 -7.83 -16.08 -7.86
N SER A 73 -7.29 -14.91 -7.49
CA SER A 73 -7.70 -13.64 -8.07
C SER A 73 -7.02 -13.43 -9.43
N PRO A 74 -7.74 -12.95 -10.46
CA PRO A 74 -7.09 -12.50 -11.69
C PRO A 74 -6.19 -11.27 -11.48
N ALA A 75 -6.32 -10.59 -10.34
CA ALA A 75 -5.45 -9.49 -9.93
C ALA A 75 -4.37 -9.93 -8.94
N PHE A 76 -4.05 -11.23 -8.88
CA PHE A 76 -2.99 -11.73 -8.01
C PHE A 76 -1.67 -11.03 -8.35
N ALA A 77 -1.10 -10.34 -7.36
CA ALA A 77 -0.03 -9.37 -7.57
C ALA A 77 1.21 -9.98 -8.21
N VAL A 78 1.55 -11.23 -7.88
CA VAL A 78 2.71 -11.93 -8.43
C VAL A 78 2.55 -12.13 -9.93
N ASP A 79 1.47 -12.79 -10.35
CA ASP A 79 1.22 -13.08 -11.77
C ASP A 79 1.06 -11.78 -12.57
N PHE A 80 0.30 -10.83 -12.00
CA PHE A 80 0.03 -9.56 -12.65
C PHE A 80 1.31 -8.74 -12.88
N LEU A 81 2.17 -8.59 -11.87
CA LEU A 81 3.41 -7.82 -11.99
C LEU A 81 4.42 -8.51 -12.91
N ASN A 82 4.57 -9.84 -12.80
CA ASN A 82 5.49 -10.60 -13.66
C ASN A 82 5.11 -10.45 -15.15
N GLN A 83 3.81 -10.44 -15.44
CA GLN A 83 3.31 -10.29 -16.80
C GLN A 83 3.36 -8.84 -17.32
N ASN A 84 3.09 -7.84 -16.47
CA ASN A 84 2.80 -6.47 -16.93
C ASN A 84 3.87 -5.42 -16.57
N SER A 85 4.68 -5.65 -15.54
CA SER A 85 5.73 -4.70 -15.13
C SER A 85 6.98 -4.86 -16.01
N LYS A 86 7.56 -3.72 -16.40
CA LYS A 86 8.87 -3.66 -17.05
C LYS A 86 10.01 -3.50 -16.05
N LEU A 87 9.70 -3.04 -14.84
CA LEU A 87 10.69 -2.71 -13.81
C LEU A 87 11.04 -3.89 -12.90
N VAL A 88 10.05 -4.71 -12.51
CA VAL A 88 10.27 -5.74 -11.50
C VAL A 88 9.59 -7.06 -11.84
N ASP A 89 10.17 -8.14 -11.30
CA ASP A 89 9.47 -9.39 -11.03
C ASP A 89 9.07 -9.47 -9.55
N ALA A 90 8.01 -10.21 -9.28
CA ALA A 90 7.40 -10.41 -7.98
C ALA A 90 7.40 -11.90 -7.59
N GLN A 91 7.54 -12.16 -6.28
CA GLN A 91 7.44 -13.48 -5.68
C GLN A 91 6.66 -13.41 -4.36
N ASP A 92 5.69 -14.31 -4.18
CA ASP A 92 5.02 -14.50 -2.89
C ASP A 92 5.94 -15.27 -1.93
N LEU A 93 6.09 -14.73 -0.72
CA LEU A 93 6.93 -15.31 0.34
C LEU A 93 6.16 -16.22 1.29
N GLY A 94 4.89 -16.51 1.00
CA GLY A 94 4.14 -17.61 1.61
C GLY A 94 3.59 -17.31 2.99
N VAL A 95 3.26 -16.06 3.30
CA VAL A 95 2.51 -15.72 4.51
C VAL A 95 1.17 -16.46 4.48
N GLY A 96 0.83 -17.14 5.57
CA GLY A 96 -0.40 -17.92 5.67
C GLY A 96 -1.65 -17.04 5.63
N ALA A 97 -2.71 -17.55 5.02
CA ALA A 97 -4.01 -16.92 5.10
C ALA A 97 -4.56 -16.97 6.55
N VAL A 98 -5.40 -16.00 6.88
CA VAL A 98 -6.12 -15.89 8.15
C VAL A 98 -7.62 -16.02 7.93
N THR A 99 -8.40 -16.03 9.00
CA THR A 99 -9.86 -16.00 8.92
C THR A 99 -10.32 -14.57 8.66
N GLY A 100 -10.72 -14.29 7.42
CA GLY A 100 -11.39 -13.05 7.05
C GLY A 100 -12.78 -12.95 7.68
N PHE A 101 -13.38 -11.76 7.62
CA PHE A 101 -14.67 -11.49 8.23
C PHE A 101 -15.30 -10.21 7.68
N SER A 102 -16.62 -10.10 7.86
CA SER A 102 -17.38 -8.85 7.76
C SER A 102 -17.78 -8.39 9.16
N LEU A 103 -17.54 -7.12 9.48
CA LEU A 103 -17.92 -6.48 10.74
C LEU A 103 -18.80 -5.26 10.45
N SER A 104 -19.91 -5.14 11.17
CA SER A 104 -20.84 -4.03 11.03
C SER A 104 -20.17 -2.70 11.38
N GLY A 105 -20.42 -1.68 10.55
CA GLY A 105 -19.95 -0.31 10.75
C GLY A 105 -20.72 0.45 11.83
N ARG A 106 -21.90 -0.04 12.24
CA ARG A 106 -22.66 0.47 13.38
C ARG A 106 -22.29 -0.25 14.67
N PRO A 107 -21.74 0.46 15.69
CA PRO A 107 -21.73 -0.03 17.06
C PRO A 107 -23.09 0.19 17.70
N VAL A 108 -23.62 -0.84 18.36
CA VAL A 108 -24.90 -0.82 19.08
C VAL A 108 -24.60 -0.70 20.58
N PRO A 109 -25.07 0.36 21.26
CA PRO A 109 -24.90 0.51 22.71
C PRO A 109 -25.43 -0.72 23.46
N ASP A 110 -24.75 -1.11 24.53
CA ASP A 110 -25.16 -2.23 25.38
C ASP A 110 -25.86 -1.68 26.63
N SER A 111 -27.19 -1.82 26.69
CA SER A 111 -28.00 -1.43 27.86
C SER A 111 -27.99 -2.50 28.96
N GLY A 112 -27.29 -3.62 28.74
CA GLY A 112 -27.33 -4.83 29.55
C GLY A 112 -28.44 -5.80 29.13
N VAL A 113 -29.27 -5.44 28.15
CA VAL A 113 -30.37 -6.27 27.64
C VAL A 113 -30.29 -6.39 26.12
N PHE A 114 -29.58 -7.42 25.64
CA PHE A 114 -29.29 -7.63 24.21
C PHE A 114 -30.53 -7.53 23.30
N ALA A 115 -31.67 -8.11 23.70
CA ALA A 115 -32.90 -8.06 22.93
C ALA A 115 -33.48 -6.65 22.77
N ALA A 116 -33.33 -5.79 23.79
CA ALA A 116 -33.78 -4.40 23.72
C ALA A 116 -32.93 -3.57 22.76
N ASP A 117 -31.62 -3.86 22.71
CA ASP A 117 -30.67 -3.11 21.89
C ASP A 117 -30.71 -3.54 20.41
N TRP A 118 -30.82 -4.85 20.15
CA TRP A 118 -30.73 -5.42 18.80
C TRP A 118 -32.08 -5.72 18.14
N GLY A 119 -33.13 -5.99 18.92
CA GLY A 119 -34.48 -6.29 18.41
C GLY A 119 -35.08 -5.21 17.51
N PRO A 120 -34.84 -3.91 17.77
CA PRO A 120 -35.28 -2.84 16.86
C PRO A 120 -34.54 -2.79 15.52
N LEU A 121 -33.36 -3.42 15.40
CA LEU A 121 -32.49 -3.33 14.23
C LEU A 121 -32.66 -4.51 13.27
N LEU A 122 -32.91 -5.71 13.81
CA LEU A 122 -33.04 -6.95 13.05
C LEU A 122 -34.01 -7.92 13.72
N GLY A 123 -34.41 -8.95 12.99
CA GLY A 123 -35.27 -10.02 13.46
C GLY A 123 -36.76 -9.76 13.25
N SER A 124 -37.57 -10.56 13.92
CA SER A 124 -39.04 -10.58 13.78
C SER A 124 -39.75 -9.31 14.24
N ALA A 125 -39.08 -8.47 15.02
CA ALA A 125 -39.60 -7.17 15.46
C ALA A 125 -39.20 -6.01 14.53
N ALA A 126 -38.27 -6.24 13.59
CA ALA A 126 -37.79 -5.25 12.64
C ALA A 126 -38.36 -5.48 11.23
N THR A 127 -38.30 -4.45 10.39
CA THR A 127 -38.63 -4.55 8.95
C THR A 127 -37.39 -4.46 8.06
N THR A 128 -36.20 -4.35 8.65
CA THR A 128 -34.90 -4.34 7.95
C THR A 128 -34.20 -5.66 8.26
N ASN A 129 -34.29 -6.63 7.35
CA ASN A 129 -33.85 -8.01 7.60
C ASN A 129 -33.09 -8.64 6.44
N ARG A 130 -32.99 -7.95 5.31
CA ARG A 130 -32.48 -8.50 4.06
C ARG A 130 -31.04 -8.05 3.83
N PHE A 131 -30.14 -8.95 3.51
CA PHE A 131 -28.81 -8.61 2.99
C PHE A 131 -28.33 -9.72 2.05
N LYS A 132 -27.34 -9.42 1.21
CA LYS A 132 -26.68 -10.43 0.37
C LYS A 132 -25.34 -10.78 0.96
N ILE A 133 -25.00 -12.05 1.01
CA ILE A 133 -23.71 -12.54 1.54
C ILE A 133 -23.01 -13.46 0.56
N SER A 134 -21.71 -13.29 0.42
CA SER A 134 -20.79 -14.22 -0.23
C SER A 134 -19.82 -14.74 0.83
N VAL A 135 -19.57 -16.05 0.84
CA VAL A 135 -18.64 -16.70 1.76
C VAL A 135 -17.64 -17.48 0.92
N ASN A 136 -16.35 -17.25 1.11
CA ASN A 136 -15.26 -17.95 0.42
C ASN A 136 -15.40 -17.96 -1.11
N GLY A 137 -15.77 -16.81 -1.69
CA GLY A 137 -15.87 -16.63 -3.14
C GLY A 137 -17.14 -17.22 -3.78
N THR A 138 -18.12 -17.69 -2.99
CA THR A 138 -19.42 -18.10 -3.55
C THR A 138 -20.13 -16.92 -4.23
N PRO A 139 -21.07 -17.18 -5.16
CA PRO A 139 -22.05 -16.18 -5.55
C PRO A 139 -22.76 -15.58 -4.32
N TYR A 140 -23.22 -14.34 -4.45
CA TYR A 140 -23.99 -13.67 -3.40
C TYR A 140 -25.37 -14.31 -3.25
N VAL A 141 -25.73 -14.68 -2.01
CA VAL A 141 -27.03 -15.25 -1.65
C VAL A 141 -27.80 -14.26 -0.78
N ASP A 142 -29.09 -14.08 -1.08
CA ASP A 142 -30.00 -13.29 -0.26
C ASP A 142 -30.35 -14.03 1.05
N VAL A 143 -30.16 -13.34 2.17
CA VAL A 143 -30.51 -13.80 3.52
C VAL A 143 -31.65 -12.95 4.04
N ASP A 144 -32.61 -13.58 4.73
CA ASP A 144 -33.75 -12.93 5.35
C ASP A 144 -33.86 -13.30 6.83
N LEU A 145 -33.55 -12.34 7.71
CA LEU A 145 -33.59 -12.53 9.15
C LEU A 145 -34.98 -12.32 9.77
N SER A 146 -36.05 -12.10 8.99
CA SER A 146 -37.38 -11.76 9.52
C SER A 146 -38.03 -12.81 10.41
N THR A 147 -37.53 -14.05 10.39
CA THR A 147 -37.98 -15.14 11.27
C THR A 147 -37.12 -15.30 12.53
N VAL A 148 -36.00 -14.57 12.63
CA VAL A 148 -35.10 -14.62 13.79
C VAL A 148 -35.73 -13.87 14.96
N VAL A 149 -35.93 -14.55 16.08
CA VAL A 149 -36.34 -13.91 17.34
C VAL A 149 -35.09 -13.48 18.10
N VAL A 150 -34.92 -12.16 18.29
CA VAL A 150 -33.80 -11.61 19.06
C VAL A 150 -34.05 -11.84 20.55
N GLY A 151 -33.21 -12.68 21.16
CA GLY A 151 -33.27 -13.04 22.57
C GLY A 151 -31.94 -12.74 23.27
N THR A 152 -31.32 -13.76 23.86
CA THR A 152 -29.92 -13.65 24.33
C THR A 152 -28.95 -13.51 23.14
N GLU A 153 -27.75 -12.99 23.39
CA GLU A 153 -26.69 -12.85 22.37
C GLU A 153 -26.40 -14.19 21.69
N GLY A 154 -26.15 -15.25 22.48
CA GLY A 154 -25.82 -16.58 21.94
C GLY A 154 -26.96 -17.22 21.15
N ALA A 155 -28.20 -17.12 21.62
CA ALA A 155 -29.35 -17.65 20.90
C ALA A 155 -29.60 -16.91 19.57
N THR A 156 -29.43 -15.58 19.58
CA THR A 156 -29.59 -14.77 18.37
C THR A 156 -28.49 -15.09 17.35
N ALA A 157 -27.23 -15.18 17.79
CA ALA A 157 -26.11 -15.57 16.93
C ALA A 157 -26.35 -16.94 16.27
N ALA A 158 -26.77 -17.95 17.04
CA ALA A 158 -27.08 -19.28 16.52
C ALA A 158 -28.24 -19.26 15.51
N ALA A 159 -29.29 -18.49 15.78
CA ALA A 159 -30.42 -18.34 14.86
C ALA A 159 -29.98 -17.71 13.53
N ILE A 160 -29.17 -16.65 13.56
CA ILE A 160 -28.64 -16.02 12.34
C ILE A 160 -27.75 -16.98 11.55
N VAL A 161 -26.88 -17.74 12.23
CA VAL A 161 -26.07 -18.80 11.58
C VAL A 161 -26.97 -19.77 10.83
N ASN A 162 -28.00 -20.31 11.48
CA ASN A 162 -28.94 -21.24 10.85
C ASN A 162 -29.66 -20.63 9.65
N THR A 163 -30.09 -19.36 9.75
CA THR A 163 -30.75 -18.66 8.65
C THR A 163 -29.82 -18.48 7.45
N ILE A 164 -28.55 -18.10 7.67
CA ILE A 164 -27.55 -17.97 6.59
C ILE A 164 -27.30 -19.32 5.92
N GLN A 165 -27.05 -20.38 6.70
CA GLN A 165 -26.78 -21.72 6.16
C GLN A 165 -27.98 -22.29 5.38
N THR A 166 -29.19 -22.02 5.86
CA THR A 166 -30.43 -22.38 5.17
C THR A 166 -30.57 -21.64 3.84
N ALA A 167 -30.25 -20.34 3.81
CA ALA A 167 -30.28 -19.54 2.59
C ALA A 167 -29.32 -20.10 1.52
N PHE A 168 -28.08 -20.44 1.91
CA PHE A 168 -27.12 -21.08 1.00
C PHE A 168 -27.60 -22.44 0.49
N SER A 169 -28.14 -23.28 1.38
CA SER A 169 -28.70 -24.58 1.00
C SER A 169 -29.85 -24.44 0.00
N ASN A 170 -30.76 -23.49 0.23
CA ASN A 170 -31.87 -23.19 -0.68
C ASN A 170 -31.42 -22.60 -2.02
N ALA A 171 -30.27 -21.91 -2.04
CA ALA A 171 -29.62 -21.42 -3.25
C ALA A 171 -28.83 -22.50 -4.01
N GLY A 172 -28.85 -23.76 -3.54
CA GLY A 172 -28.15 -24.88 -4.17
C GLY A 172 -26.66 -24.96 -3.84
N ILE A 173 -26.21 -24.29 -2.79
CA ILE A 173 -24.81 -24.27 -2.32
C ILE A 173 -24.75 -24.83 -0.89
N PRO A 174 -25.02 -26.15 -0.69
CA PRO A 174 -25.02 -26.74 0.64
C PRO A 174 -23.60 -26.78 1.24
N GLY A 175 -23.52 -26.85 2.57
CA GLY A 175 -22.24 -27.05 3.29
C GLY A 175 -21.48 -25.77 3.64
N ILE A 176 -21.98 -24.59 3.26
CA ILE A 176 -21.44 -23.32 3.75
C ILE A 176 -21.68 -23.20 5.26
N THR A 177 -20.63 -22.90 6.01
CA THR A 177 -20.69 -22.65 7.45
C THR A 177 -20.15 -21.25 7.76
N VAL A 178 -20.76 -20.59 8.73
CA VAL A 178 -20.38 -19.26 9.21
C VAL A 178 -20.39 -19.23 10.73
N ALA A 179 -19.61 -18.33 11.31
CA ALA A 179 -19.68 -17.94 12.71
C ALA A 179 -20.22 -16.51 12.79
N VAL A 180 -21.22 -16.29 13.65
CA VAL A 180 -21.76 -14.97 13.96
C VAL A 180 -21.44 -14.64 15.40
N THR A 181 -20.85 -13.48 15.67
CA THR A 181 -20.54 -13.01 17.03
C THR A 181 -20.85 -11.53 17.18
N PHE A 182 -20.98 -11.07 18.44
CA PHE A 182 -21.23 -9.67 18.76
C PHE A 182 -20.12 -9.10 19.68
N PRO A 183 -18.87 -8.99 19.19
CA PRO A 183 -17.76 -8.48 19.99
C PRO A 183 -18.09 -7.12 20.59
N ALA A 184 -17.90 -7.01 21.90
CA ALA A 184 -18.05 -5.76 22.64
C ALA A 184 -16.77 -4.92 22.54
N SER A 185 -16.94 -3.61 22.43
CA SER A 185 -15.86 -2.66 22.56
C SER A 185 -15.41 -2.53 24.01
N ALA A 186 -14.11 -2.49 24.27
CA ALA A 186 -13.57 -2.46 25.63
C ALA A 186 -13.90 -1.15 26.38
N GLY A 187 -14.01 -0.02 25.68
CA GLY A 187 -14.26 1.29 26.30
C GLY A 187 -15.73 1.60 26.49
N SER A 188 -16.56 1.41 25.46
CA SER A 188 -18.00 1.74 25.49
C SER A 188 -18.93 0.57 25.83
N GLY A 189 -18.44 -0.67 25.75
CA GLY A 189 -19.29 -1.87 25.81
C GLY A 189 -20.15 -2.09 24.56
N ALA A 190 -20.18 -1.13 23.62
CA ALA A 190 -21.00 -1.23 22.42
C ALA A 190 -20.57 -2.43 21.56
N LYS A 191 -21.56 -3.13 20.99
CA LYS A 191 -21.34 -4.36 20.23
C LYS A 191 -21.49 -4.12 18.75
N ARG A 192 -20.72 -4.86 17.95
CA ARG A 192 -20.84 -4.89 16.48
C ARG A 192 -21.15 -6.31 16.03
N MET A 193 -21.91 -6.48 14.96
CA MET A 193 -22.16 -7.80 14.38
C MET A 193 -20.96 -8.21 13.54
N ARG A 194 -20.36 -9.36 13.83
CA ARG A 194 -19.28 -9.97 13.05
C ARG A 194 -19.77 -11.27 12.42
N ILE A 195 -19.52 -11.44 11.12
CA ILE A 195 -19.73 -12.69 10.39
C ILE A 195 -18.39 -13.14 9.81
N ALA A 196 -17.99 -14.37 10.11
CA ALA A 196 -16.77 -14.99 9.61
C ALA A 196 -17.09 -16.40 9.04
N PRO A 197 -16.20 -17.01 8.26
CA PRO A 197 -16.31 -18.43 7.93
C PRO A 197 -16.38 -19.29 9.21
N GLY A 198 -17.18 -20.35 9.19
CA GLY A 198 -17.39 -21.21 10.37
C GLY A 198 -16.17 -22.08 10.72
N ALA A 199 -15.30 -22.32 9.73
CA ALA A 199 -14.00 -22.95 9.90
C ALA A 199 -13.03 -22.45 8.80
N GLY A 200 -11.73 -22.50 9.09
CA GLY A 200 -10.66 -22.25 8.13
C GLY A 200 -10.37 -20.77 7.83
N THR A 201 -9.68 -20.56 6.71
CA THR A 201 -9.30 -19.26 6.16
C THR A 201 -10.23 -18.92 5.01
N GLY A 202 -10.65 -17.67 4.89
CA GLY A 202 -11.51 -17.26 3.79
C GLY A 202 -12.24 -15.95 4.04
N ASP A 203 -13.06 -15.55 3.08
CA ASP A 203 -13.63 -14.21 3.00
C ASP A 203 -15.13 -14.21 3.27
N VAL A 204 -15.63 -13.13 3.88
CA VAL A 204 -17.07 -12.87 3.98
C VAL A 204 -17.33 -11.46 3.48
N PHE A 205 -18.16 -11.35 2.44
CA PHE A 205 -18.57 -10.07 1.88
C PHE A 205 -20.08 -9.92 1.92
N ILE A 206 -20.54 -8.73 2.27
CA ILE A 206 -21.94 -8.35 2.41
C ILE A 206 -22.26 -7.20 1.47
N ARG A 207 -23.42 -7.28 0.83
CA ARG A 207 -23.97 -6.23 -0.04
C ARG A 207 -25.43 -5.97 0.35
N PRO A 208 -25.99 -4.81 -0.06
CA PRO A 208 -27.40 -4.51 0.17
C PRO A 208 -28.32 -5.63 -0.33
N GLY A 209 -29.30 -5.97 0.51
CA GLY A 209 -30.34 -6.95 0.23
C GLY A 209 -31.39 -6.40 -0.73
N THR A 210 -32.01 -7.30 -1.49
CA THR A 210 -33.17 -6.92 -2.30
C THR A 210 -34.41 -6.84 -1.41
N GLN A 211 -35.20 -5.75 -1.55
CA GLN A 211 -36.47 -5.58 -0.87
C GLN A 211 -37.46 -6.66 -1.30
N LEU A 212 -38.17 -7.27 -0.35
CA LEU A 212 -39.19 -8.29 -0.60
C LEU A 212 -40.38 -8.09 0.34
N GLY A 213 -41.54 -7.77 -0.22
CA GLY A 213 -42.73 -7.43 0.57
C GLY A 213 -42.45 -6.22 1.49
N THR A 214 -42.66 -6.41 2.80
CA THR A 214 -42.38 -5.40 3.82
C THR A 214 -40.93 -5.41 4.31
N GLN A 215 -40.13 -6.41 3.93
CA GLN A 215 -38.75 -6.56 4.37
C GLN A 215 -37.80 -5.73 3.52
N ARG A 216 -36.98 -4.92 4.19
CA ARG A 216 -36.03 -3.95 3.64
C ARG A 216 -34.59 -4.39 3.90
N ASP A 217 -33.67 -3.68 3.25
CA ASP A 217 -32.24 -3.86 3.42
C ASP A 217 -31.78 -3.62 4.88
N LEU A 218 -31.00 -4.55 5.40
CA LEU A 218 -30.33 -4.48 6.70
C LEU A 218 -28.89 -3.95 6.58
N ALA A 219 -28.31 -3.97 5.38
CA ALA A 219 -26.93 -3.54 5.20
C ALA A 219 -26.77 -2.04 5.52
N ILE A 220 -27.72 -1.18 5.16
CA ILE A 220 -27.66 0.26 5.50
C ILE A 220 -27.78 0.52 7.01
N PRO A 221 -28.82 0.05 7.73
CA PRO A 221 -28.98 0.35 9.16
C PRO A 221 -27.85 -0.16 10.04
N LEU A 222 -27.22 -1.29 9.69
CA LEU A 222 -26.08 -1.85 10.41
C LEU A 222 -24.73 -1.49 9.79
N MET A 223 -24.71 -0.77 8.67
CA MET A 223 -23.49 -0.46 7.91
C MET A 223 -22.70 -1.73 7.58
N LEU A 224 -23.36 -2.76 7.04
CA LEU A 224 -22.71 -3.98 6.61
C LEU A 224 -22.05 -3.78 5.25
N GLY A 225 -20.79 -4.19 5.14
CA GLY A 225 -20.00 -4.09 3.93
C GLY A 225 -19.23 -2.77 3.79
N THR A 226 -18.11 -2.83 3.07
CA THR A 226 -17.11 -1.75 3.02
C THR A 226 -17.69 -0.41 2.53
N ALA A 227 -18.53 -0.45 1.50
CA ALA A 227 -19.13 0.76 0.93
C ALA A 227 -20.05 1.52 1.91
N LEU A 228 -20.67 0.79 2.85
CA LEU A 228 -21.60 1.35 3.83
C LEU A 228 -20.94 1.74 5.15
N GLY A 229 -19.61 1.62 5.25
CA GLY A 229 -18.84 1.93 6.46
C GLY A 229 -18.59 0.73 7.37
N GLY A 230 -18.97 -0.48 6.93
CA GLY A 230 -18.53 -1.73 7.55
C GLY A 230 -17.07 -2.05 7.22
N LEU A 231 -16.52 -3.04 7.91
CA LEU A 231 -15.16 -3.53 7.70
C LEU A 231 -15.22 -4.95 7.12
N GLU A 232 -14.64 -5.18 5.94
CA GLU A 232 -14.56 -6.51 5.33
C GLU A 232 -13.09 -6.87 5.12
N VAL A 233 -12.54 -7.63 6.05
CA VAL A 233 -11.13 -8.04 6.03
C VAL A 233 -11.03 -9.37 5.32
N SER A 234 -10.20 -9.45 4.26
CA SER A 234 -9.95 -10.71 3.56
C SER A 234 -9.10 -11.65 4.42
N GLY A 235 -9.28 -12.97 4.25
CA GLY A 235 -8.34 -13.97 4.75
C GLY A 235 -6.94 -13.84 4.16
N ASN A 236 -6.76 -13.12 3.04
CA ASN A 236 -5.46 -12.79 2.49
C ASN A 236 -4.93 -11.41 2.93
N ALA A 237 -5.60 -10.73 3.87
CA ALA A 237 -5.23 -9.38 4.27
C ALA A 237 -3.80 -9.27 4.81
N ASP A 238 -3.36 -10.25 5.62
CA ASP A 238 -2.00 -10.31 6.18
C ASP A 238 -0.93 -10.70 5.16
N ARG A 239 -1.33 -11.18 3.97
CA ARG A 239 -0.40 -11.46 2.87
C ARG A 239 -0.04 -10.20 2.09
N ARG A 240 -0.73 -9.08 2.31
CA ARG A 240 -0.46 -7.84 1.57
C ARG A 240 0.76 -7.12 2.14
N PRO A 241 1.61 -6.52 1.29
CA PRO A 241 2.68 -5.66 1.77
C PRO A 241 2.06 -4.46 2.52
N ALA A 242 2.73 -4.00 3.57
CA ALA A 242 2.30 -2.86 4.36
C ALA A 242 2.29 -1.59 3.51
N PRO A 243 1.30 -0.69 3.71
CA PRO A 243 1.30 0.59 3.02
C PRO A 243 2.44 1.48 3.51
N ASN A 244 2.91 2.38 2.64
CA ASN A 244 3.92 3.39 2.98
C ASN A 244 3.34 4.52 3.85
N GLY A 245 4.21 5.20 4.60
CA GLY A 245 3.83 6.26 5.54
C GLY A 245 3.27 5.74 6.87
N ILE A 246 2.45 6.56 7.53
CA ILE A 246 1.79 6.22 8.79
C ILE A 246 0.33 5.88 8.48
N THR A 247 -0.11 4.67 8.82
CA THR A 247 -1.49 4.25 8.51
C THR A 247 -2.18 3.61 9.70
N PHE A 248 -3.43 3.99 9.94
CA PHE A 248 -4.26 3.39 10.99
C PHE A 248 -4.66 1.96 10.60
N ARG A 249 -4.45 1.01 11.50
CA ARG A 249 -4.66 -0.43 11.28
C ARG A 249 -6.09 -0.85 11.63
N ALA A 250 -7.06 -0.35 10.86
CA ALA A 250 -8.47 -0.66 11.06
C ALA A 250 -8.83 -2.14 10.83
N ALA A 251 -7.97 -2.92 10.14
CA ALA A 251 -8.14 -4.36 9.93
C ALA A 251 -8.24 -5.15 11.24
N ASP A 252 -7.63 -4.65 12.33
CA ASP A 252 -7.84 -5.18 13.68
C ASP A 252 -9.04 -4.46 14.32
N PRO A 253 -10.16 -5.16 14.57
CA PRO A 253 -11.34 -4.56 15.18
C PRO A 253 -11.07 -3.94 16.55
N VAL A 254 -10.04 -4.39 17.29
CA VAL A 254 -9.67 -3.82 18.58
C VAL A 254 -9.24 -2.37 18.41
N HIS A 255 -8.40 -2.07 17.42
CA HIS A 255 -7.95 -0.70 17.14
C HIS A 255 -9.08 0.18 16.62
N LEU A 256 -9.93 -0.35 15.73
CA LEU A 256 -11.10 0.36 15.25
C LEU A 256 -12.02 0.77 16.41
N ASN A 257 -12.24 -0.15 17.35
CA ASN A 257 -13.07 0.08 18.53
C ASN A 257 -12.42 1.08 19.51
N GLU A 258 -11.12 0.98 19.75
CA GLU A 258 -10.37 1.94 20.58
C GLU A 258 -10.51 3.37 20.05
N PHE A 259 -10.35 3.56 18.73
CA PHE A 259 -10.55 4.85 18.07
C PHE A 259 -12.01 5.31 18.13
N ALA A 260 -12.96 4.41 17.85
CA ALA A 260 -14.39 4.69 17.89
C ALA A 260 -14.87 5.13 19.29
N ASP A 261 -14.26 4.60 20.35
CA ASP A 261 -14.58 4.89 21.74
C ASP A 261 -13.96 6.18 22.26
N LEU A 262 -13.17 6.91 21.48
CA LEU A 262 -12.65 8.20 21.90
C LEU A 262 -13.80 9.20 22.14
N SER A 263 -13.64 10.06 23.15
CA SER A 263 -14.59 11.14 23.40
C SER A 263 -14.33 12.31 22.47
N GLN A 264 -15.40 12.89 21.90
CA GLN A 264 -15.29 14.07 21.03
C GLN A 264 -14.87 15.34 21.78
N VAL A 265 -15.07 15.40 23.10
CA VAL A 265 -14.75 16.57 23.93
C VAL A 265 -13.38 16.48 24.60
N ALA A 266 -12.70 15.34 24.54
CA ALA A 266 -11.35 15.21 25.05
C ALA A 266 -10.36 16.04 24.20
N PRO A 267 -9.19 16.43 24.74
CA PRO A 267 -8.11 16.93 23.91
C PRO A 267 -7.74 15.88 22.87
N VAL A 268 -7.87 16.25 21.59
CA VAL A 268 -7.47 15.41 20.46
C VAL A 268 -6.42 16.15 19.65
N SER A 269 -5.29 15.51 19.39
CA SER A 269 -4.24 16.06 18.56
C SER A 269 -3.43 14.98 17.85
N ILE A 270 -2.76 15.38 16.78
CA ILE A 270 -1.74 14.57 16.09
C ILE A 270 -0.44 15.35 16.07
N THR A 271 0.65 14.70 16.43
CA THR A 271 2.01 15.25 16.30
C THR A 271 2.68 14.64 15.09
N LEU A 272 3.36 15.46 14.28
CA LEU A 272 4.10 15.06 13.08
C LEU A 272 5.40 15.89 12.99
N ASP A 273 6.31 15.51 12.09
CA ASP A 273 7.55 16.27 11.88
C ASP A 273 7.32 17.53 11.04
N ALA A 274 7.82 18.67 11.52
CA ALA A 274 8.07 19.86 10.72
C ALA A 274 9.56 19.96 10.39
N ILE A 275 9.90 20.56 9.26
CA ILE A 275 11.27 20.62 8.75
C ILE A 275 11.78 22.06 8.85
N HIS A 276 12.93 22.24 9.50
CA HIS A 276 13.64 23.51 9.56
C HIS A 276 14.38 23.80 8.23
N PRO A 277 14.72 25.07 7.94
CA PRO A 277 15.48 25.42 6.73
C PRO A 277 16.86 24.72 6.61
N ASN A 278 17.45 24.31 7.73
CA ASN A 278 18.70 23.54 7.78
C ASN A 278 18.51 22.02 7.57
N GLY A 279 17.28 21.56 7.31
CA GLY A 279 16.95 20.15 7.09
C GLY A 279 16.67 19.33 8.35
N THR A 280 16.76 19.89 9.56
CA THR A 280 16.46 19.15 10.79
C THR A 280 14.95 19.07 11.07
N PHE A 281 14.52 17.97 11.69
CA PHE A 281 13.11 17.75 12.05
C PHE A 281 12.79 18.26 13.46
N SER A 282 11.57 18.74 13.66
CA SER A 282 11.03 19.13 14.97
C SER A 282 9.56 18.69 15.08
N PRO A 283 9.13 18.12 16.22
CA PRO A 283 7.74 17.72 16.41
C PRO A 283 6.81 18.94 16.43
N ILE A 284 5.70 18.87 15.71
CA ILE A 284 4.63 19.87 15.73
C ILE A 284 3.27 19.21 15.95
N SER A 285 2.48 19.74 16.88
CA SER A 285 1.15 19.22 17.21
C SER A 285 0.05 19.99 16.49
N ILE A 286 -0.87 19.24 15.89
CA ILE A 286 -2.08 19.72 15.23
C ILE A 286 -3.24 19.44 16.17
N ASN A 287 -3.82 20.50 16.76
CA ASN A 287 -5.01 20.38 17.59
C ASN A 287 -6.23 20.05 16.73
N LEU A 288 -6.95 18.99 17.06
CA LEU A 288 -8.10 18.48 16.30
C LEU A 288 -9.45 18.76 16.98
N ALA A 289 -9.45 19.02 18.28
CA ALA A 289 -10.60 19.47 19.06
C ALA A 289 -10.52 20.99 19.35
N PRO A 290 -11.65 21.66 19.68
CA PRO A 290 -11.65 23.07 20.09
C PRO A 290 -10.60 23.36 21.18
N PRO A 291 -9.90 24.51 21.15
CA PRO A 291 -10.16 25.70 20.34
C PRO A 291 -9.55 25.69 18.92
N ALA A 292 -9.29 24.51 18.32
CA ALA A 292 -8.80 24.43 16.94
C ALA A 292 -9.77 25.01 15.89
N PRO A 293 -9.26 25.50 14.73
CA PRO A 293 -10.10 25.94 13.61
C PRO A 293 -11.04 24.85 13.11
N THR A 294 -12.26 25.22 12.71
CA THR A 294 -13.23 24.30 12.12
C THR A 294 -12.78 23.84 10.72
N PRO A 295 -13.08 22.58 10.32
CA PRO A 295 -13.81 21.57 11.08
C PRO A 295 -12.98 20.96 12.24
N THR A 296 -13.67 20.52 13.29
CA THR A 296 -13.06 19.86 14.46
C THR A 296 -13.70 18.51 14.70
N VAL A 297 -13.02 17.61 15.39
CA VAL A 297 -13.58 16.28 15.72
C VAL A 297 -14.78 16.36 16.66
N LEU A 298 -15.01 17.49 17.33
CA LEU A 298 -16.23 17.77 18.07
C LEU A 298 -17.35 18.19 17.10
N THR A 299 -18.22 17.25 16.74
CA THR A 299 -19.42 17.51 15.92
C THR A 299 -20.71 17.29 16.70
N VAL A 300 -20.70 16.39 17.69
CA VAL A 300 -21.81 16.15 18.62
C VAL A 300 -21.30 16.25 20.06
N PRO A 301 -21.72 17.28 20.83
CA PRO A 301 -21.29 17.47 22.21
C PRO A 301 -21.51 16.24 23.09
N GLY A 302 -20.46 15.85 23.83
CA GLY A 302 -20.50 14.70 24.76
C GLY A 302 -20.51 13.32 24.09
N ALA A 303 -20.52 13.24 22.77
CA ALA A 303 -20.58 11.97 22.06
C ALA A 303 -19.19 11.30 21.92
N ARG A 304 -19.22 10.03 21.51
CA ARG A 304 -18.03 9.26 21.15
C ARG A 304 -17.71 9.43 19.66
N PHE A 305 -16.53 9.01 19.23
CA PHE A 305 -16.08 9.14 17.84
C PHE A 305 -16.92 8.33 16.86
N PHE A 306 -17.58 7.26 17.29
CA PHE A 306 -18.53 6.55 16.43
C PHE A 306 -19.83 7.31 16.12
N VAL A 307 -20.09 8.46 16.77
CA VAL A 307 -21.29 9.26 16.53
C VAL A 307 -21.01 10.40 15.56
N ASP A 308 -21.78 10.48 14.46
CA ASP A 308 -21.73 11.59 13.49
C ASP A 308 -22.80 12.66 13.77
N ALA A 309 -22.67 13.83 13.14
CA ALA A 309 -23.65 14.93 13.26
C ALA A 309 -24.73 14.93 12.15
N ASN A 310 -24.90 13.83 11.39
CA ASN A 310 -25.85 13.78 10.28
C ASN A 310 -27.29 13.60 10.76
N ALA A 311 -28.09 14.66 10.72
CA ALA A 311 -29.48 14.66 11.18
C ALA A 311 -30.41 13.69 10.42
N SER A 312 -30.05 13.29 9.20
CA SER A 312 -30.84 12.38 8.36
C SER A 312 -30.20 10.99 8.26
N SER A 313 -29.42 10.60 9.26
CA SER A 313 -28.61 9.39 9.20
C SER A 313 -29.49 8.12 9.13
N PRO A 314 -29.39 7.32 8.05
CA PRO A 314 -30.15 6.07 7.94
C PRO A 314 -29.61 4.95 8.85
N ASN A 315 -28.46 5.17 9.50
CA ASN A 315 -27.80 4.24 10.40
C ASN A 315 -27.82 4.72 11.87
N GLY A 316 -28.63 5.74 12.20
CA GLY A 316 -28.74 6.26 13.57
C GLY A 316 -27.47 6.94 14.04
N ASN A 317 -26.90 7.82 13.20
CA ASN A 317 -25.73 8.64 13.47
C ASN A 317 -24.47 7.84 13.80
N SER A 318 -24.31 6.65 13.21
CA SER A 318 -23.26 5.70 13.59
C SER A 318 -22.03 5.73 12.66
N ASP A 319 -21.97 6.65 11.70
CA ASP A 319 -20.84 6.79 10.76
C ASP A 319 -19.79 7.81 11.23
N GLY A 320 -19.72 8.04 12.55
CA GLY A 320 -18.82 9.03 13.13
C GLY A 320 -17.34 8.72 12.90
N VAL A 321 -16.95 7.44 12.84
CA VAL A 321 -15.54 7.06 12.62
C VAL A 321 -15.03 7.65 11.29
N ARG A 322 -15.76 7.44 10.19
CA ARG A 322 -15.35 7.96 8.88
C ARG A 322 -15.43 9.50 8.84
N GLU A 323 -16.44 10.09 9.49
CA GLU A 323 -16.52 11.55 9.68
C GLU A 323 -15.25 12.09 10.36
N LYS A 324 -14.81 11.48 11.47
CA LYS A 324 -13.62 11.94 12.21
C LYS A 324 -12.34 11.76 11.42
N LEU A 325 -12.17 10.61 10.77
CA LEU A 325 -10.99 10.37 9.92
C LEU A 325 -10.92 11.40 8.79
N ALA A 326 -12.05 11.75 8.16
CA ALA A 326 -12.10 12.77 7.12
C ALA A 326 -11.74 14.18 7.65
N ILE A 327 -12.26 14.55 8.83
CA ILE A 327 -11.91 15.81 9.49
C ILE A 327 -10.41 15.85 9.81
N ILE A 328 -9.86 14.76 10.38
CA ILE A 328 -8.44 14.66 10.72
C ILE A 328 -7.57 14.80 9.47
N ALA A 329 -7.89 14.08 8.40
CA ALA A 329 -7.16 14.17 7.14
C ALA A 329 -7.22 15.59 6.55
N GLY A 330 -8.40 16.22 6.54
CA GLY A 330 -8.59 17.61 6.10
C GLY A 330 -7.78 18.61 6.93
N ARG A 331 -7.67 18.41 8.24
CA ARG A 331 -6.89 19.26 9.15
C ARG A 331 -5.39 19.09 8.97
N ILE A 332 -4.89 17.89 8.68
CA ILE A 332 -3.48 17.68 8.32
C ILE A 332 -3.17 18.38 7.00
N ASN A 333 -4.01 18.20 5.98
CA ASN A 333 -3.78 18.76 4.64
C ASN A 333 -3.84 20.30 4.58
N THR A 334 -4.57 20.94 5.50
CA THR A 334 -4.68 22.41 5.57
C THR A 334 -3.77 23.03 6.63
N PHE A 335 -3.00 22.22 7.37
CA PHE A 335 -2.13 22.72 8.42
C PHE A 335 -0.92 23.46 7.84
N LEU A 336 -0.69 24.68 8.35
CA LEU A 336 0.49 25.49 8.03
C LEU A 336 1.27 25.73 9.32
N PRO A 337 2.54 25.31 9.40
CA PRO A 337 3.36 25.55 10.57
C PRO A 337 3.78 27.03 10.63
N GLY A 338 4.14 27.52 11.81
CA GLY A 338 4.73 28.85 11.95
C GLY A 338 6.06 28.94 11.18
N ALA A 339 6.30 30.07 10.51
CA ALA A 339 7.58 30.32 9.86
C ALA A 339 8.73 30.24 10.89
N PRO A 340 9.91 29.68 10.52
CA PRO A 340 10.35 29.31 9.17
C PRO A 340 10.17 27.81 8.82
N LEU A 341 9.30 27.10 9.52
CA LEU A 341 9.13 25.65 9.34
C LEU A 341 8.39 25.32 8.04
N THR A 342 8.67 24.16 7.47
CA THR A 342 7.91 23.57 6.37
C THR A 342 7.22 22.28 6.82
N PHE A 343 6.02 22.03 6.29
CA PHE A 343 5.22 20.88 6.65
C PHE A 343 4.88 20.11 5.38
N LYS A 344 5.41 18.90 5.27
CA LYS A 344 5.37 18.10 4.03
C LYS A 344 4.62 16.79 4.24
N TRP A 345 3.36 16.91 4.62
CA TRP A 345 2.48 15.77 4.87
C TRP A 345 1.21 15.87 4.05
N LYS A 346 0.73 14.70 3.62
CA LYS A 346 -0.57 14.53 2.98
C LYS A 346 -1.32 13.45 3.75
N ALA A 347 -2.60 13.68 4.02
CA ALA A 347 -3.47 12.70 4.64
C ALA A 347 -4.65 12.33 3.73
N GLU A 348 -5.02 11.06 3.76
CA GLU A 348 -6.15 10.49 3.03
C GLU A 348 -6.95 9.54 3.94
N VAL A 349 -8.20 9.28 3.56
CA VAL A 349 -9.04 8.27 4.19
C VAL A 349 -9.25 7.12 3.22
N TRP A 350 -8.86 5.91 3.63
CA TRP A 350 -9.02 4.69 2.85
C TRP A 350 -10.01 3.77 3.60
N GLY A 351 -11.30 3.92 3.30
CA GLY A 351 -12.36 3.22 4.04
C GLY A 351 -12.39 3.67 5.50
N SER A 352 -12.00 2.79 6.42
CA SER A 352 -11.88 3.09 7.86
C SER A 352 -10.44 3.37 8.31
N ARG A 353 -9.51 3.55 7.38
CA ARG A 353 -8.09 3.89 7.66
C ARG A 353 -7.83 5.38 7.46
N LEU A 354 -7.09 5.98 8.38
CA LEU A 354 -6.35 7.24 8.12
C LEU A 354 -4.97 6.87 7.59
N ALA A 355 -4.58 7.42 6.44
CA ALA A 355 -3.25 7.31 5.89
C ALA A 355 -2.58 8.69 5.86
N ILE A 356 -1.40 8.80 6.46
CA ILE A 356 -0.60 10.03 6.54
C ILE A 356 0.73 9.75 5.85
N MET A 357 0.90 10.32 4.67
CA MET A 357 2.04 10.11 3.79
C MET A 357 2.96 11.33 3.81
N PRO A 358 4.26 11.15 4.03
CA PRO A 358 5.22 12.21 3.82
C PRO A 358 5.36 12.52 2.32
N ALA A 359 5.54 13.79 1.98
CA ALA A 359 5.70 14.26 0.60
C ALA A 359 7.11 14.82 0.42
N ASP A 360 7.87 14.33 -0.57
CA ASP A 360 9.19 14.85 -0.92
C ASP A 360 10.15 15.11 0.28
N ILE A 361 10.25 14.14 1.20
CA ILE A 361 11.19 14.16 2.33
C ILE A 361 12.40 13.27 2.05
N GLY A 362 12.19 12.01 1.68
CA GLY A 362 13.24 11.06 1.34
C GLY A 362 12.74 9.62 1.37
N ASP A 363 13.39 8.72 0.65
CA ASP A 363 12.86 7.36 0.42
C ASP A 363 12.61 6.60 1.73
N ASN A 364 13.66 6.41 2.53
CA ASN A 364 13.59 5.71 3.82
C ASN A 364 13.10 6.59 4.98
N PHE A 365 12.47 7.73 4.70
CA PHE A 365 12.01 8.61 5.78
C PHE A 365 10.91 7.93 6.59
N LEU A 366 11.13 7.83 7.90
CA LEU A 366 10.18 7.31 8.89
C LEU A 366 10.05 8.32 10.01
N SER A 367 8.81 8.74 10.31
CA SER A 367 8.56 9.73 11.37
C SER A 367 8.93 9.19 12.73
N ALA A 368 9.82 9.89 13.44
CA ALA A 368 10.10 9.65 14.84
C ALA A 368 9.15 10.43 15.78
N SER A 369 8.47 11.46 15.25
CA SER A 369 7.64 12.37 16.04
C SER A 369 6.16 12.00 16.12
N PHE A 370 5.72 10.98 15.36
CA PHE A 370 4.30 10.65 15.30
C PHE A 370 3.74 10.28 16.68
N ALA A 371 2.69 11.00 17.07
CA ALA A 371 1.89 10.68 18.24
C ALA A 371 0.44 11.08 18.00
N PHE A 372 -0.49 10.24 18.47
CA PHE A 372 -1.91 10.54 18.50
C PHE A 372 -2.32 10.76 19.96
N VAL A 373 -3.12 11.79 20.23
CA VAL A 373 -3.68 12.08 21.56
C VAL A 373 -5.20 12.06 21.46
N PRO A 374 -5.93 11.38 22.37
CA PRO A 374 -5.42 10.48 23.42
C PRO A 374 -4.64 9.30 22.83
N ALA A 375 -3.61 8.83 23.54
CA ALA A 375 -2.78 7.73 23.03
C ALA A 375 -3.63 6.48 22.76
N LEU A 376 -3.48 5.93 21.56
CA LEU A 376 -3.98 4.60 21.20
C LEU A 376 -2.89 3.56 21.47
N ALA A 377 -3.24 2.27 21.38
CA ALA A 377 -2.27 1.20 21.40
C ALA A 377 -1.14 1.45 20.38
N ALA A 378 0.11 1.16 20.75
CA ALA A 378 1.26 1.40 19.86
C ALA A 378 1.13 0.68 18.51
N ALA A 379 0.45 -0.47 18.49
CA ALA A 379 0.17 -1.26 17.30
C ALA A 379 -1.01 -0.73 16.46
N ALA A 380 -1.72 0.32 16.88
CA ALA A 380 -2.87 0.89 16.16
C ALA A 380 -2.47 1.60 14.86
N PHE A 381 -1.19 1.95 14.71
CA PHE A 381 -0.64 2.53 13.50
C PHE A 381 0.52 1.69 12.96
N THR A 382 0.53 1.45 11.65
CA THR A 382 1.72 1.00 10.93
C THR A 382 2.58 2.22 10.63
N HIS A 383 3.84 2.20 11.07
CA HIS A 383 4.84 3.19 10.68
C HIS A 383 5.75 2.59 9.61
N ASN A 384 5.87 3.29 8.50
CA ASN A 384 6.63 2.81 7.38
C ASN A 384 7.31 3.94 6.62
N VAL A 385 8.30 3.56 5.81
CA VAL A 385 9.07 4.47 4.97
C VAL A 385 8.18 5.19 3.96
N GLN A 386 8.62 6.37 3.50
CA GLN A 386 7.93 7.11 2.44
C GLN A 386 7.85 6.31 1.13
N THR A 387 8.97 5.70 0.73
CA THR A 387 9.06 4.85 -0.45
C THR A 387 9.99 3.68 -0.14
N TYR A 388 9.65 2.50 -0.63
CA TYR A 388 10.55 1.35 -0.57
C TYR A 388 11.62 1.47 -1.65
N SER A 389 12.81 0.94 -1.36
CA SER A 389 13.91 0.87 -2.33
C SER A 389 14.10 -0.56 -2.79
N VAL A 390 14.03 -0.79 -4.10
CA VAL A 390 14.31 -2.10 -4.69
C VAL A 390 15.83 -2.24 -4.79
N GLY A 391 16.45 -2.76 -3.73
CA GLY A 391 17.91 -2.91 -3.65
C GLY A 391 18.44 -2.84 -2.23
N ALA A 392 19.73 -2.51 -2.09
CA ALA A 392 20.39 -2.27 -0.80
C ALA A 392 20.06 -0.91 -0.17
N ASP A 393 19.68 0.08 -0.98
CA ASP A 393 19.34 1.45 -0.58
C ASP A 393 18.18 1.51 0.41
N GLY A 394 17.40 0.44 0.58
CA GLY A 394 16.31 0.39 1.56
C GLY A 394 16.80 0.31 3.01
N LEU A 395 18.08 -0.07 3.21
CA LEU A 395 18.74 -0.20 4.52
C LEU A 395 17.98 -1.05 5.54
N SER A 396 17.03 -1.88 5.10
CA SER A 396 16.07 -2.61 5.94
C SER A 396 15.35 -1.73 6.99
N VAL A 397 15.02 -0.48 6.62
CA VAL A 397 14.27 0.46 7.47
C VAL A 397 12.77 0.34 7.18
N GLY A 398 11.93 0.39 8.22
CA GLY A 398 10.47 0.31 8.09
C GLY A 398 9.99 -1.12 7.84
N ARG A 399 9.12 -1.32 6.84
CA ARG A 399 8.51 -2.61 6.46
C ARG A 399 9.15 -3.21 5.20
N GLN A 400 10.46 -3.13 5.09
CA GLN A 400 11.22 -3.76 4.01
C GLN A 400 12.47 -4.46 4.54
N THR A 401 12.88 -5.54 3.88
CA THR A 401 14.24 -6.09 3.98
C THR A 401 14.98 -5.84 2.68
N SER A 402 16.17 -5.26 2.81
CA SER A 402 16.99 -4.90 1.66
C SER A 402 17.79 -6.07 1.13
N ALA A 403 18.30 -5.94 -0.10
CA ALA A 403 19.25 -6.88 -0.65
C ALA A 403 20.54 -6.91 0.19
N GLY A 404 21.27 -8.04 0.15
CA GLY A 404 22.47 -8.25 0.96
C GLY A 404 23.69 -7.40 0.58
N GLY A 405 23.63 -6.60 -0.49
CA GLY A 405 24.69 -5.70 -0.92
C GLY A 405 24.25 -4.77 -2.06
N PRO A 406 24.92 -3.62 -2.23
CA PRO A 406 24.57 -2.65 -3.27
C PRO A 406 24.73 -3.26 -4.65
N ALA A 407 23.83 -2.89 -5.56
CA ALA A 407 24.02 -3.25 -6.96
C ALA A 407 25.28 -2.56 -7.52
N SER A 408 25.85 -3.18 -8.55
CA SER A 408 27.04 -2.68 -9.24
C SER A 408 26.89 -2.93 -10.73
N ASP A 409 27.26 -1.95 -11.55
CA ASP A 409 27.41 -2.12 -13.01
C ASP A 409 28.72 -2.87 -13.36
N GLY A 410 29.38 -3.45 -12.36
CA GLY A 410 30.70 -4.04 -12.48
C GLY A 410 31.81 -3.01 -12.35
N THR A 411 33.01 -3.43 -12.75
CA THR A 411 34.17 -2.55 -12.91
C THR A 411 34.30 -2.14 -14.36
N ALA A 412 34.84 -0.94 -14.60
CA ALA A 412 35.19 -0.52 -15.95
C ALA A 412 36.13 -1.55 -16.63
N PRO A 413 35.95 -1.85 -17.93
CA PRO A 413 36.79 -2.78 -18.66
C PRO A 413 38.28 -2.40 -18.61
N LEU A 414 39.14 -3.41 -18.46
CA LEU A 414 40.59 -3.26 -18.56
C LEU A 414 41.07 -3.48 -20.00
N ALA A 415 42.28 -3.04 -20.32
CA ALA A 415 42.85 -3.23 -21.67
C ALA A 415 42.87 -4.71 -22.11
N SER A 416 43.14 -5.64 -21.18
CA SER A 416 43.11 -7.08 -21.44
C SER A 416 41.72 -7.62 -21.81
N ASP A 417 40.66 -6.96 -21.37
CA ASP A 417 39.28 -7.38 -21.68
C ASP A 417 38.95 -7.08 -23.14
N TYR A 418 39.46 -5.97 -23.69
CA TYR A 418 39.37 -5.66 -25.12
C TYR A 418 40.15 -6.68 -25.96
N ASP A 419 41.35 -7.07 -25.50
CA ASP A 419 42.16 -8.07 -26.20
C ASP A 419 41.45 -9.43 -26.27
N ALA A 420 40.86 -9.86 -25.15
CA ALA A 420 40.07 -11.10 -25.10
C ALA A 420 38.82 -11.03 -25.99
N ALA A 421 38.19 -9.85 -26.10
CA ALA A 421 36.99 -9.67 -26.93
C ALA A 421 37.26 -9.90 -28.42
N TYR A 422 38.46 -9.57 -28.93
CA TYR A 422 38.79 -9.80 -30.34
C TYR A 422 38.70 -11.27 -30.74
N ASP A 423 39.17 -12.19 -29.88
CA ASP A 423 39.10 -13.64 -30.15
C ASP A 423 37.67 -14.16 -30.14
N VAL A 424 36.79 -13.57 -29.32
CA VAL A 424 35.36 -13.93 -29.26
C VAL A 424 34.66 -13.42 -30.52
N ILE A 425 34.87 -12.15 -30.89
CA ILE A 425 34.31 -11.56 -32.12
C ILE A 425 34.77 -12.37 -33.34
N ASP A 426 36.03 -12.82 -33.36
CA ASP A 426 36.55 -13.61 -34.47
C ASP A 426 35.83 -14.96 -34.64
N LYS A 427 35.31 -15.53 -33.55
CA LYS A 427 34.64 -16.85 -33.59
C LYS A 427 33.14 -16.74 -33.75
N GLU A 428 32.53 -15.74 -33.14
CA GLU A 428 31.08 -15.66 -32.96
C GLU A 428 30.40 -14.67 -33.90
N VAL A 429 31.15 -13.71 -34.47
CA VAL A 429 30.59 -12.68 -35.36
C VAL A 429 31.00 -12.98 -36.81
N ASP A 430 29.99 -13.25 -37.64
CA ASP A 430 30.18 -13.53 -39.06
C ASP A 430 30.52 -12.25 -39.85
N LEU A 431 29.62 -11.26 -39.84
CA LEU A 431 29.82 -9.99 -40.54
C LEU A 431 30.28 -8.88 -39.59
N PHE A 432 31.50 -8.40 -39.80
CA PHE A 432 32.10 -7.32 -39.01
C PHE A 432 32.72 -6.26 -39.92
N ASN A 433 32.03 -5.13 -40.12
CA ASN A 433 32.42 -4.10 -41.09
C ASN A 433 32.97 -2.82 -40.44
N LEU A 434 32.60 -2.56 -39.18
CA LEU A 434 32.88 -1.30 -38.50
C LEU A 434 33.17 -1.57 -37.03
N MET A 435 34.25 -0.98 -36.52
CA MET A 435 34.55 -0.96 -35.09
C MET A 435 34.62 0.48 -34.60
N ILE A 436 33.94 0.72 -33.47
CA ILE A 436 33.96 1.97 -32.73
C ILE A 436 34.40 1.61 -31.31
N LEU A 437 35.36 2.35 -30.78
CA LEU A 437 35.78 2.23 -29.38
C LEU A 437 35.39 3.52 -28.66
N PRO A 438 34.23 3.56 -27.98
CA PRO A 438 33.85 4.73 -27.22
C PRO A 438 34.87 4.95 -26.10
N PRO A 439 35.26 6.20 -25.80
CA PRO A 439 36.19 6.48 -24.72
C PRO A 439 35.59 6.07 -23.38
N ASP A 440 36.33 5.28 -22.62
CA ASP A 440 36.03 4.93 -21.24
C ASP A 440 37.06 5.61 -20.30
N ALA A 441 36.65 5.88 -19.06
CA ALA A 441 37.46 6.58 -18.07
C ALA A 441 38.63 5.73 -17.54
N ALA A 442 38.53 4.40 -17.59
CA ALA A 442 39.51 3.50 -16.98
C ALA A 442 40.71 3.16 -17.89
N VAL A 443 40.51 3.14 -19.20
CA VAL A 443 41.56 2.83 -20.18
C VAL A 443 41.62 3.94 -21.22
N PRO A 444 42.78 4.61 -21.40
CA PRO A 444 42.94 5.58 -22.47
C PRO A 444 42.71 4.89 -23.82
N VAL A 445 41.65 5.28 -24.53
CA VAL A 445 41.24 4.65 -25.80
C VAL A 445 42.38 4.62 -26.83
N GLN A 446 43.30 5.58 -26.77
CA GLN A 446 44.47 5.67 -27.63
C GLN A 446 45.41 4.46 -27.48
N SER A 447 45.45 3.84 -26.30
CA SER A 447 46.25 2.63 -26.07
C SER A 447 45.65 1.39 -26.73
N LEU A 448 44.35 1.39 -27.02
CA LEU A 448 43.63 0.27 -27.62
C LEU A 448 43.74 0.26 -29.15
N TYR A 449 43.95 1.44 -29.76
CA TYR A 449 43.92 1.59 -31.23
C TYR A 449 44.94 0.71 -31.96
N GLY A 450 46.10 0.42 -31.37
CA GLY A 450 47.11 -0.44 -31.98
C GLY A 450 46.57 -1.83 -32.30
N LEU A 451 46.14 -2.57 -31.28
CA LEU A 451 45.61 -3.93 -31.44
C LEU A 451 44.27 -3.93 -32.18
N ALA A 452 43.42 -2.93 -31.91
CA ALA A 452 42.19 -2.68 -32.65
C ALA A 452 42.39 -2.57 -34.17
N SER A 453 43.42 -1.82 -34.60
CA SER A 453 43.72 -1.65 -36.02
C SER A 453 44.16 -2.97 -36.67
N VAL A 454 44.92 -3.81 -35.96
CA VAL A 454 45.36 -5.13 -36.42
C VAL A 454 44.17 -6.05 -36.61
N PHE A 455 43.23 -6.04 -35.66
CA PHE A 455 41.99 -6.80 -35.76
C PHE A 455 41.15 -6.35 -36.97
N CYS A 456 40.91 -5.05 -37.10
CA CYS A 456 40.17 -4.50 -38.24
C CYS A 456 40.82 -4.81 -39.59
N GLN A 457 42.15 -4.77 -39.69
CA GLN A 457 42.87 -5.13 -40.91
C GLN A 457 42.62 -6.60 -41.30
N LYS A 458 42.70 -7.54 -40.34
CA LYS A 458 42.42 -8.97 -40.58
C LYS A 458 41.00 -9.19 -41.06
N ARG A 459 40.03 -8.48 -40.47
CA ARG A 459 38.60 -8.57 -40.81
C ARG A 459 38.18 -7.72 -42.01
N ARG A 460 39.09 -6.91 -42.58
CA ARG A 460 38.80 -5.89 -43.60
C ARG A 460 37.68 -4.93 -43.16
N ALA A 461 37.67 -4.57 -41.88
CA ALA A 461 36.74 -3.66 -41.25
C ALA A 461 37.35 -2.25 -41.12
N PHE A 462 36.48 -1.24 -40.99
CA PHE A 462 36.91 0.12 -40.70
C PHE A 462 36.98 0.36 -39.18
N LEU A 463 38.08 0.95 -38.71
CA LEU A 463 38.19 1.46 -37.35
C LEU A 463 37.86 2.97 -37.33
N LEU A 464 36.81 3.35 -36.60
CA LEU A 464 36.51 4.75 -36.27
C LEU A 464 37.24 5.13 -34.98
N MET A 465 38.07 6.17 -35.06
CA MET A 465 38.84 6.70 -33.93
C MET A 465 38.36 8.11 -33.59
N ASP A 466 38.03 8.31 -32.33
CA ASP A 466 37.68 9.64 -31.81
C ASP A 466 38.93 10.47 -31.56
N ALA A 467 38.79 11.78 -31.78
CA ALA A 467 39.81 12.76 -31.43
C ALA A 467 39.98 12.83 -29.89
N PRO A 468 41.20 12.98 -29.37
CA PRO A 468 41.43 13.26 -27.96
C PRO A 468 40.64 14.48 -27.48
N SER A 469 40.04 14.40 -26.30
CA SER A 469 39.23 15.48 -25.71
C SER A 469 40.02 16.79 -25.50
N SER A 470 41.35 16.72 -25.45
CA SER A 470 42.25 17.89 -25.41
C SER A 470 42.26 18.72 -26.70
N TRP A 471 41.76 18.17 -27.82
CA TRP A 471 41.71 18.88 -29.09
C TRP A 471 40.42 19.69 -29.16
N THR A 472 40.54 20.99 -28.97
CA THR A 472 39.42 21.95 -28.97
C THR A 472 39.34 22.77 -30.25
N ASN A 473 40.29 22.61 -31.18
CA ASN A 473 40.29 23.31 -32.47
C ASN A 473 40.95 22.50 -33.60
N ALA A 474 40.71 22.94 -34.85
CA ALA A 474 41.20 22.26 -36.05
C ALA A 474 42.73 22.22 -36.17
N GLN A 475 43.45 23.21 -35.62
CA GLN A 475 44.91 23.25 -35.68
C GLN A 475 45.53 22.13 -34.81
N GLN A 476 44.97 21.90 -33.63
CA GLN A 476 45.37 20.79 -32.77
C GLN A 476 45.09 19.43 -33.44
N ALA A 477 43.94 19.30 -34.11
CA ALA A 477 43.63 18.07 -34.86
C ALA A 477 44.59 17.82 -36.02
N SER A 478 44.85 18.86 -36.82
CA SER A 478 45.75 18.79 -37.99
C SER A 478 47.18 18.38 -37.59
N THR A 479 47.70 18.95 -36.50
CA THR A 479 49.06 18.66 -36.02
C THR A 479 49.15 17.37 -35.21
N GLY A 480 48.12 17.03 -34.44
CA GLY A 480 48.11 15.88 -33.54
C GLY A 480 47.76 14.54 -34.19
N VAL A 481 47.07 14.53 -35.35
CA VAL A 481 46.63 13.28 -36.01
C VAL A 481 47.78 12.35 -36.42
N ALA A 482 48.96 12.91 -36.71
CA ALA A 482 50.13 12.12 -37.05
C ALA A 482 50.57 11.23 -35.88
N ALA A 483 50.46 11.71 -34.63
CA ALA A 483 50.83 10.96 -33.44
C ALA A 483 49.86 9.79 -33.17
N LEU A 484 48.57 9.96 -33.44
CA LEU A 484 47.57 8.88 -33.29
C LEU A 484 47.78 7.73 -34.28
N ARG A 485 48.43 7.99 -35.43
CA ARG A 485 48.70 6.97 -36.45
C ARG A 485 49.90 6.10 -36.12
N VAL A 486 50.70 6.46 -35.12
CA VAL A 486 51.88 5.69 -34.72
C VAL A 486 51.42 4.38 -34.08
N GLY A 487 51.90 3.25 -34.63
CA GLY A 487 51.54 1.91 -34.14
C GLY A 487 50.25 1.33 -34.73
N LEU A 488 49.58 2.03 -35.66
CA LEU A 488 48.44 1.49 -36.40
C LEU A 488 48.89 0.74 -37.66
N VAL A 489 48.20 -0.34 -37.98
CA VAL A 489 48.35 -0.98 -39.30
C VAL A 489 47.46 -0.31 -40.35
N LYS A 490 47.91 -0.38 -41.60
CA LYS A 490 47.23 0.24 -42.75
C LYS A 490 46.31 -0.73 -43.49
#